data_AF-A0ABD2YZ36-F1
#
_entry.id   AF-A0ABD2YZ36-F1
#
_cell.length_a   1.000
_cell.length_b   1.000
_cell.length_c   1.000
_cell.angle_alpha   90.00
_cell.angle_beta   90.00
_cell.angle_gamma   90.00
#
_symmetry.space_group_name_H-M   'P 1'
#
loop_
_entity.id
_entity.type
_entity.pdbx_description
1 polymer ?
#
loop_
_entity_poly.entity_id
_entity_poly.type
_entity_poly.pdbx_seq_one_letter_code
_entity_poly.pdbx_strand_id
1 'polypeptide(L)'
;MLSSIIYDTEAATKISQGILKCRFCPSSNFIMAVNKFLLIMLIEVLFFFFCVSPIEFDLPSIGPEDVNRFINITGDAYISKQGIQVTPNERNMALGGKTGRATYIQPLHLWDKSSGDPFVALEFDTFSNPWDPPGQHVGIDINSIQSVANVTWRNNVTNGNISGITCLSG
;
A
#
# COMPACT_ATOMS: atom_id res chain seq x y z
N MET A 1 -17.22 -38.59 9.31
CA MET A 1 -18.11 -39.73 8.99
C MET A 1 -17.34 -40.68 8.09
N LEU A 2 -16.96 -41.82 8.66
CA LEU A 2 -16.66 -43.13 8.04
C LEU A 2 -15.67 -43.24 6.84
N SER A 3 -14.57 -43.96 7.06
CA SER A 3 -14.35 -45.32 6.51
C SER A 3 -12.97 -45.82 6.98
N SER A 4 -12.95 -46.71 7.98
CA SER A 4 -12.73 -48.16 7.82
C SER A 4 -11.33 -48.52 7.28
N ILE A 5 -10.38 -48.74 8.19
CA ILE A 5 -9.18 -49.54 7.91
C ILE A 5 -9.47 -50.95 8.42
N ILE A 6 -9.72 -51.84 7.46
CA ILE A 6 -9.72 -53.30 7.66
C ILE A 6 -8.25 -53.70 7.73
N TYR A 7 -7.79 -54.23 8.86
CA TYR A 7 -6.56 -55.02 8.92
C TYR A 7 -6.95 -56.48 8.74
N ASP A 8 -6.60 -57.03 7.59
CA ASP A 8 -6.69 -58.46 7.35
C ASP A 8 -5.51 -59.13 8.05
N THR A 9 -5.80 -59.86 9.12
CA THR A 9 -4.85 -60.77 9.76
C THR A 9 -5.12 -62.17 9.24
N GLU A 10 -4.44 -62.56 8.17
CA GLU A 10 -4.30 -63.97 7.82
C GLU A 10 -2.92 -64.49 8.23
N ALA A 11 -2.98 -65.57 9.00
CA ALA A 11 -1.88 -66.18 9.71
C ALA A 11 -0.84 -66.77 8.75
N ALA A 12 0.43 -66.38 8.90
CA ALA A 12 1.55 -67.09 8.33
C ALA A 12 2.33 -67.83 9.43
N THR A 13 2.19 -69.15 9.37
CA THR A 13 2.84 -70.23 10.08
C THR A 13 4.35 -70.03 10.37
N LYS A 14 4.70 -70.34 11.63
CA LYS A 14 6.01 -70.74 12.21
C LYS A 14 7.14 -71.03 11.21
N ILE A 15 8.23 -70.25 11.27
CA ILE A 15 9.55 -70.63 10.74
C ILE A 15 10.62 -70.33 11.80
N SER A 16 11.42 -71.36 12.11
CA SER A 16 12.53 -71.34 13.06
C SER A 16 13.69 -70.47 12.55
N GLN A 17 14.31 -69.72 13.47
CA GLN A 17 15.67 -69.17 13.41
C GLN A 17 16.13 -68.61 12.06
N GLY A 18 15.80 -67.34 11.81
CA GLY A 18 16.42 -66.53 10.78
C GLY A 18 15.94 -65.09 10.90
N ILE A 19 16.85 -64.14 11.06
CA ILE A 19 16.52 -62.71 11.10
C ILE A 19 15.90 -62.33 9.75
N LEU A 20 14.57 -62.23 9.67
CA LEU A 20 13.89 -61.65 8.52
C LEU A 20 14.22 -60.15 8.50
N LYS A 21 15.22 -59.78 7.69
CA LYS A 21 15.44 -58.39 7.32
C LYS A 21 14.44 -58.03 6.22
N CYS A 22 13.23 -57.68 6.60
CA CYS A 22 12.23 -57.14 5.68
C CYS A 22 12.77 -55.84 5.09
N ARG A 23 13.24 -55.89 3.83
CA ARG A 23 13.63 -54.71 3.07
C ARG A 23 12.34 -54.02 2.63
N PHE A 24 11.96 -52.95 3.33
CA PHE A 24 10.86 -52.09 2.92
C PHE A 24 11.23 -51.47 1.56
N CYS A 25 10.59 -51.94 0.49
CA CYS A 25 10.78 -51.42 -0.86
C CYS A 25 9.50 -50.64 -1.21
N PRO A 26 9.45 -49.32 -0.96
CA PRO A 26 8.25 -48.54 -1.27
C PRO A 26 7.96 -48.66 -2.77
N SER A 27 6.72 -48.97 -3.12
CA SER A 27 6.29 -49.01 -4.52
C SER A 27 6.46 -47.62 -5.14
N SER A 28 6.65 -47.55 -6.46
CA SER A 28 6.77 -46.26 -7.17
C SER A 28 5.59 -45.33 -6.87
N ASN A 29 4.40 -45.89 -6.66
CA ASN A 29 3.19 -45.16 -6.25
C ASN A 29 3.31 -44.49 -4.88
N PHE A 30 4.03 -45.09 -3.92
CA PHE A 30 4.26 -44.51 -2.59
C PHE A 30 5.22 -43.32 -2.65
N ILE A 31 6.33 -43.44 -3.40
CA ILE A 31 7.28 -42.34 -3.59
C ILE A 31 6.63 -41.16 -4.33
N MET A 32 5.79 -41.43 -5.33
CA MET A 32 5.03 -40.39 -6.03
C MET A 32 4.00 -39.70 -5.12
N ALA A 33 3.36 -40.42 -4.20
CA ALA A 33 2.41 -39.84 -3.26
C ALA A 33 3.08 -38.90 -2.25
N VAL A 34 4.23 -39.30 -1.70
CA VAL A 34 5.02 -38.44 -0.79
C VAL A 34 5.52 -37.18 -1.49
N ASN A 35 6.00 -37.30 -2.73
CA ASN A 35 6.42 -36.14 -3.53
C ASN A 35 5.26 -35.19 -3.85
N LYS A 36 4.05 -35.70 -4.13
CA LYS A 36 2.86 -34.86 -4.34
C LYS A 36 2.44 -34.14 -3.05
N PHE A 37 2.47 -34.80 -1.90
CA PHE A 37 2.18 -34.17 -0.62
C PHE A 37 3.20 -33.09 -0.25
N LEU A 38 4.50 -33.36 -0.43
CA LEU A 38 5.55 -32.35 -0.23
C LEU A 38 5.40 -31.17 -1.19
N LEU A 39 5.02 -31.43 -2.44
CA LEU A 39 4.79 -30.37 -3.42
C LEU A 39 3.57 -29.52 -3.08
N ILE A 40 2.48 -30.11 -2.60
CA ILE A 40 1.28 -29.39 -2.15
C ILE A 40 1.61 -28.56 -0.91
N MET A 41 2.30 -29.13 0.08
CA MET A 41 2.76 -28.40 1.27
C MET A 41 3.71 -27.24 0.89
N LEU A 42 4.58 -27.44 -0.11
CA LEU A 42 5.46 -26.40 -0.63
C LEU A 42 4.67 -25.30 -1.36
N ILE A 43 3.65 -25.66 -2.16
CA ILE A 43 2.78 -24.71 -2.86
C ILE A 43 1.96 -23.87 -1.88
N GLU A 44 1.40 -24.47 -0.83
CA GLU A 44 0.65 -23.76 0.22
C GLU A 44 1.56 -22.81 1.01
N VAL A 45 2.79 -23.24 1.34
CA VAL A 45 3.80 -22.38 1.95
C VAL A 45 4.17 -21.23 1.02
N LEU A 46 4.37 -21.49 -0.28
CA LEU A 46 4.62 -20.46 -1.28
C LEU A 46 3.44 -19.49 -1.42
N PHE A 47 2.19 -19.96 -1.33
CA PHE A 47 0.99 -19.12 -1.39
C PHE A 47 0.86 -18.18 -0.18
N PHE A 48 1.27 -18.64 1.01
CA PHE A 48 1.32 -17.81 2.22
C PHE A 48 2.42 -16.72 2.18
N PHE A 49 3.48 -16.91 1.40
CA PHE A 49 4.60 -15.95 1.31
C PHE A 49 4.36 -14.76 0.36
N PHE A 50 3.29 -14.76 -0.44
CA PHE A 50 3.03 -13.71 -1.44
C PHE A 50 1.85 -12.76 -1.13
N CYS A 51 1.19 -12.88 0.03
CA CYS A 51 0.14 -11.92 0.39
C CYS A 51 0.76 -10.68 1.06
N VAL A 52 1.22 -9.72 0.24
CA VAL A 52 1.45 -8.35 0.72
C VAL A 52 0.15 -7.59 0.54
N SER A 53 -0.46 -7.16 1.65
CA SER A 53 -1.58 -6.23 1.58
C SER A 53 -1.06 -4.83 1.29
N PRO A 54 -1.53 -4.14 0.24
CA PRO A 54 -1.25 -2.72 0.08
C PRO A 54 -1.86 -1.96 1.27
N ILE A 55 -1.21 -0.87 1.65
CA ILE A 55 -1.80 0.07 2.60
C ILE A 55 -2.92 0.85 1.89
N GLU A 56 -4.10 0.83 2.50
CA GLU A 56 -5.29 1.52 2.04
C GLU A 56 -5.84 2.32 3.21
N PHE A 57 -6.27 3.55 2.96
CA PHE A 57 -7.03 4.33 3.92
C PHE A 57 -8.17 5.03 3.19
N ASP A 58 -9.30 5.10 3.86
CA ASP A 58 -10.48 5.85 3.42
C ASP A 58 -10.89 6.82 4.53
N LEU A 59 -11.03 8.09 4.18
CA LEU A 59 -11.42 9.18 5.07
C LEU A 59 -12.64 9.89 4.46
N PRO A 60 -13.83 9.26 4.49
CA PRO A 60 -15.01 9.74 3.77
C PRO A 60 -15.52 11.08 4.31
N SER A 61 -15.16 11.43 5.55
CA SER A 61 -15.40 12.73 6.16
C SER A 61 -14.19 13.08 7.01
N ILE A 62 -13.75 14.33 6.92
CA ILE A 62 -12.62 14.86 7.71
C ILE A 62 -13.15 15.94 8.64
N GLY A 63 -12.91 15.80 9.93
CA GLY A 63 -13.32 16.74 10.96
C GLY A 63 -12.26 17.00 12.03
N PRO A 64 -12.51 17.98 12.92
CA PRO A 64 -11.54 18.35 13.98
C PRO A 64 -11.13 17.18 14.88
N GLU A 65 -11.98 16.15 15.02
CA GLU A 65 -11.70 14.92 15.76
C GLU A 65 -10.60 14.03 15.14
N ASP A 66 -10.24 14.25 13.88
CA ASP A 66 -9.21 13.47 13.19
C ASP A 66 -7.79 13.97 13.47
N VAL A 67 -7.66 15.17 14.05
CA VAL A 67 -6.38 15.76 14.45
C VAL A 67 -5.71 14.87 15.51
N ASN A 68 -4.45 14.51 15.28
CA ASN A 68 -3.66 13.57 16.09
C ASN A 68 -4.22 12.14 16.17
N ARG A 69 -5.33 11.84 15.47
CA ARG A 69 -5.89 10.49 15.36
C ARG A 69 -5.51 9.84 14.04
N PHE A 70 -5.79 10.53 12.94
CA PHE A 70 -5.47 10.07 11.58
C PHE A 70 -4.62 11.08 10.83
N ILE A 71 -4.74 12.38 11.15
CA ILE A 71 -4.08 13.46 10.45
C ILE A 71 -3.27 14.29 11.44
N ASN A 72 -1.99 14.49 11.12
CA ASN A 72 -1.13 15.44 11.82
C ASN A 72 -1.13 16.79 11.08
N ILE A 73 -1.21 17.87 11.84
CA ILE A 73 -1.30 19.24 11.31
C ILE A 73 -0.09 20.05 11.77
N THR A 74 0.51 20.80 10.85
CA THR A 74 1.68 21.66 11.14
C THR A 74 1.56 23.01 10.44
N GLY A 75 2.25 24.03 10.95
CA GLY A 75 2.18 25.40 10.43
C GLY A 75 0.87 26.10 10.79
N ASP A 76 0.35 26.92 9.87
CA ASP A 76 -0.92 27.65 9.99
C ASP A 76 -2.16 26.81 9.60
N ALA A 77 -1.99 25.52 9.30
CA ALA A 77 -3.10 24.65 8.91
C ALA A 77 -4.01 24.29 10.10
N TYR A 78 -5.28 23.99 9.82
CA TYR A 78 -6.25 23.48 10.79
C TYR A 78 -7.36 22.69 10.09
N ILE A 79 -8.12 21.89 10.84
CA ILE A 79 -9.30 21.19 10.32
C ILE A 79 -10.55 21.90 10.84
N SER A 80 -11.45 22.29 9.95
CA SER A 80 -12.76 22.83 10.27
C SER A 80 -13.84 21.79 10.01
N LYS A 81 -15.11 22.13 10.30
CA LYS A 81 -16.26 21.29 9.92
C LYS A 81 -16.47 21.20 8.40
N GLN A 82 -15.76 22.01 7.61
CA GLN A 82 -15.82 22.01 6.15
C GLN A 82 -14.62 21.29 5.51
N GLY A 83 -13.70 20.74 6.32
CA GLY A 83 -12.52 20.02 5.87
C GLY A 83 -11.21 20.69 6.28
N ILE A 84 -10.12 20.32 5.60
CA ILE A 84 -8.78 20.79 5.89
C ILE A 84 -8.58 22.20 5.31
N GLN A 85 -8.14 23.14 6.14
CA GLN A 85 -7.66 24.45 5.75
C GLN A 85 -6.14 24.45 5.87
N VAL A 86 -5.42 24.38 4.74
CA VAL A 86 -3.95 24.40 4.71
C VAL A 86 -3.36 25.80 4.97
N THR A 87 -4.13 26.85 4.69
CA THR A 87 -3.82 28.24 5.04
C THR A 87 -5.07 28.94 5.58
N PRO A 88 -4.93 29.99 6.42
CA PRO A 88 -6.08 30.71 6.98
C PRO A 88 -7.03 31.27 5.92
N ASN A 89 -8.34 31.22 6.17
CA ASN A 89 -9.39 31.67 5.25
C ASN A 89 -9.99 33.04 5.63
N GLU A 90 -9.25 33.84 6.40
CA GLU A 90 -9.73 35.08 6.98
C GLU A 90 -9.64 36.26 6.00
N ARG A 91 -10.80 36.82 5.62
CA ARG A 91 -10.94 37.89 4.60
C ARG A 91 -10.23 39.21 4.95
N ASN A 92 -9.89 39.45 6.22
CA ASN A 92 -9.37 40.74 6.70
C ASN A 92 -7.98 40.64 7.35
N MET A 93 -7.27 39.53 7.16
CA MET A 93 -5.93 39.31 7.71
C MET A 93 -4.86 39.51 6.64
N ALA A 94 -3.65 39.89 7.04
CA ALA A 94 -2.48 39.77 6.19
C ALA A 94 -2.16 38.28 5.99
N LEU A 95 -2.56 37.72 4.85
CA LEU A 95 -2.35 36.31 4.49
C LEU A 95 -0.94 36.04 3.91
N GLY A 96 -0.05 37.05 3.89
CA GLY A 96 1.31 36.90 3.40
C GLY A 96 2.15 36.00 4.31
N GLY A 97 2.96 35.12 3.70
CA GLY A 97 3.92 34.27 4.40
C GLY A 97 3.30 33.13 5.22
N LYS A 98 2.06 32.75 4.95
CA LYS A 98 1.36 31.65 5.61
C LYS A 98 1.72 30.31 4.99
N THR A 99 1.97 29.31 5.83
CA THR A 99 2.30 27.95 5.37
C THR A 99 1.73 26.93 6.34
N GLY A 100 1.09 25.90 5.81
CA GLY A 100 0.51 24.84 6.62
C GLY A 100 0.47 23.52 5.85
N ARG A 101 0.47 22.43 6.61
CA ARG A 101 0.54 21.07 6.07
C ARG A 101 -0.29 20.12 6.91
N ALA A 102 -1.04 19.26 6.22
CA ALA A 102 -1.72 18.10 6.78
C ALA A 102 -1.07 16.83 6.26
N THR A 103 -0.69 15.92 7.15
CA THR A 103 -0.05 14.64 6.80
C THR A 103 -0.77 13.48 7.45
N TYR A 104 -0.98 12.38 6.72
CA TYR A 104 -1.49 11.15 7.32
C TYR A 104 -0.50 10.61 8.37
N ILE A 105 -1.01 10.09 9.47
CA ILE A 105 -0.17 9.74 10.63
C ILE A 105 0.68 8.48 10.42
N GLN A 106 0.18 7.52 9.62
CA GLN A 106 0.91 6.29 9.35
C GLN A 106 1.90 6.52 8.20
N PRO A 107 3.21 6.27 8.41
CA PRO A 107 4.19 6.38 7.34
C PRO A 107 3.92 5.39 6.22
N LEU A 108 4.05 5.87 4.98
CA LEU A 108 4.03 5.03 3.79
C LEU A 108 5.47 4.66 3.42
N HIS A 109 5.83 3.38 3.56
CA HIS A 109 7.16 2.91 3.19
C HIS A 109 7.25 2.74 1.67
N LEU A 110 7.71 3.79 0.98
CA LEU A 110 7.85 3.82 -0.47
C LEU A 110 9.20 3.30 -0.98
N TRP A 111 10.27 3.40 -0.18
CA TRP A 111 11.65 3.15 -0.63
C TRP A 111 12.59 2.83 0.55
N ASP A 112 13.78 2.27 0.27
CA ASP A 112 14.80 1.92 1.26
C ASP A 112 15.99 2.90 1.30
N LYS A 113 16.58 3.11 2.48
CA LYS A 113 17.63 4.12 2.74
C LYS A 113 18.75 4.22 1.69
N SER A 114 19.05 3.16 0.93
CA SER A 114 20.08 3.19 -0.12
C SER A 114 19.73 4.09 -1.33
N SER A 115 18.45 4.42 -1.56
CA SER A 115 18.01 5.23 -2.71
C SER A 115 17.95 6.75 -2.47
N GLY A 116 18.35 7.24 -1.29
CA GLY A 116 18.28 8.67 -0.91
C GLY A 116 16.86 9.13 -0.56
N ASP A 117 16.62 10.39 -0.16
CA ASP A 117 15.30 10.92 0.20
C ASP A 117 14.58 11.57 -1.01
N PRO A 118 13.91 10.81 -1.91
CA PRO A 118 13.22 11.39 -3.05
C PRO A 118 12.03 12.23 -2.59
N PHE A 119 11.92 13.42 -3.16
CA PHE A 119 10.73 14.25 -3.10
C PHE A 119 10.01 14.20 -4.44
N VAL A 120 8.73 13.81 -4.40
CA VAL A 120 7.84 13.87 -5.56
C VAL A 120 6.56 14.57 -5.13
N ALA A 121 6.10 15.53 -5.91
CA ALA A 121 4.84 16.22 -5.67
C ALA A 121 4.05 16.44 -6.96
N LEU A 122 2.73 16.57 -6.81
CA LEU A 122 1.85 17.16 -7.79
C LEU A 122 1.49 18.56 -7.28
N GLU A 123 1.87 19.59 -8.01
CA GLU A 123 1.60 20.98 -7.65
C GLU A 123 0.40 21.56 -8.43
N PHE A 124 -0.31 22.48 -7.78
CA PHE A 124 -1.38 23.28 -8.38
C PHE A 124 -1.00 24.76 -8.20
N ASP A 125 -0.17 25.26 -9.10
CA ASP A 125 0.38 26.59 -8.97
C ASP A 125 -0.58 27.66 -9.52
N THR A 126 -0.83 28.66 -8.69
CA THR A 126 -1.72 29.79 -8.97
C THR A 126 -0.96 31.10 -9.10
N PHE A 127 0.34 31.10 -8.80
CA PHE A 127 1.25 32.21 -8.95
C PHE A 127 2.22 31.91 -10.10
N SER A 128 2.97 32.91 -10.56
CA SER A 128 3.94 32.72 -11.64
C SER A 128 5.28 33.32 -11.26
N ASN A 129 6.28 32.46 -11.17
CA ASN A 129 7.68 32.72 -10.90
C ASN A 129 8.53 32.54 -12.17
N PRO A 130 9.80 33.01 -12.17
CA PRO A 130 10.66 32.93 -13.36
C PRO A 130 10.99 31.51 -13.84
N TRP A 131 10.82 30.49 -13.01
CA TRP A 131 11.08 29.08 -13.35
C TRP A 131 9.82 28.35 -13.87
N ASP A 132 8.66 29.01 -13.87
CA ASP A 132 7.38 28.41 -14.22
C ASP A 132 7.08 28.53 -15.72
N PRO A 133 6.23 27.64 -16.26
CA PRO A 133 5.55 27.90 -17.52
C PRO A 133 4.66 29.17 -17.43
N PRO A 134 4.31 29.80 -18.56
CA PRO A 134 3.43 30.97 -18.55
C PRO A 134 2.03 30.68 -17.98
N GLY A 135 1.68 31.39 -16.90
CA GLY A 135 0.35 31.33 -16.27
C GLY A 135 0.21 30.24 -15.21
N GLN A 136 -1.03 30.02 -14.77
CA GLN A 136 -1.36 28.98 -13.77
C GLN A 136 -1.22 27.60 -14.38
N HIS A 137 -0.73 26.65 -13.60
CA HIS A 137 -0.42 25.32 -14.10
C HIS A 137 -0.57 24.22 -13.05
N VAL A 138 -0.70 22.99 -13.52
CA VAL A 138 -0.52 21.78 -12.71
C VAL A 138 0.79 21.15 -13.12
N GLY A 139 1.59 20.74 -12.14
CA GLY A 139 2.98 20.37 -12.33
C GLY A 139 3.37 19.09 -11.60
N ILE A 140 4.33 18.33 -12.14
CA ILE A 140 4.96 17.19 -11.49
C ILE A 140 6.37 17.59 -11.09
N ASP A 141 6.64 17.57 -9.79
CA ASP A 141 7.92 17.95 -9.20
C ASP A 141 8.72 16.72 -8.82
N ILE A 142 10.01 16.70 -9.17
CA ILE A 142 10.96 15.65 -8.76
C ILE A 142 12.21 16.32 -8.21
N ASN A 143 12.37 16.27 -6.89
CA ASN A 143 13.50 16.85 -6.14
C ASN A 143 13.78 18.35 -6.40
N SER A 144 12.83 19.06 -7.02
CA SER A 144 12.93 20.46 -7.43
C SER A 144 11.52 21.04 -7.52
N ILE A 145 11.37 22.34 -7.26
CA ILE A 145 10.13 23.10 -7.49
C ILE A 145 9.92 23.44 -8.97
N GLN A 146 10.96 23.27 -9.80
CA GLN A 146 10.79 23.37 -11.24
C GLN A 146 10.22 22.05 -11.75
N SER A 147 8.93 22.08 -12.08
CA SER A 147 8.19 20.96 -12.67
C SER A 147 8.91 20.29 -13.84
N VAL A 148 9.05 18.96 -13.78
CA VAL A 148 9.58 18.14 -14.90
C VAL A 148 8.55 17.93 -16.01
N ALA A 149 7.26 18.02 -15.67
CA ALA A 149 6.14 17.99 -16.59
C ALA A 149 5.04 18.90 -16.05
N ASN A 150 4.39 19.68 -16.93
CA ASN A 150 3.34 20.60 -16.53
C ASN A 150 2.27 20.73 -17.62
N VAL A 151 1.08 21.21 -17.21
CA VAL A 151 -0.02 21.56 -18.09
C VAL A 151 -0.65 22.88 -17.64
N THR A 152 -1.05 23.72 -18.59
CA THR A 152 -1.78 24.95 -18.26
C THR A 152 -3.10 24.61 -17.58
N TRP A 153 -3.32 25.18 -16.41
CA TRP A 153 -4.53 24.97 -15.64
C TRP A 153 -5.52 26.11 -15.91
N ARG A 154 -6.56 25.82 -16.70
CA ARG A 154 -7.63 26.80 -17.01
C ARG A 154 -8.82 26.60 -16.07
N ASN A 155 -8.62 26.89 -14.80
CA ASN A 155 -9.66 26.80 -13.79
C ASN A 155 -10.10 28.17 -13.28
N ASN A 156 -11.25 28.21 -12.61
CA ASN A 156 -11.73 29.40 -11.93
C ASN A 156 -11.57 29.23 -10.41
N VAL A 157 -10.31 29.07 -9.96
CA VAL A 157 -10.00 28.80 -8.53
C VAL A 157 -10.58 29.88 -7.61
N THR A 158 -10.68 31.11 -8.10
CA THR A 158 -11.20 32.26 -7.36
C THR A 158 -12.67 32.14 -6.97
N ASN A 159 -13.43 31.26 -7.63
CA ASN A 159 -14.85 31.06 -7.30
C ASN A 159 -15.07 30.07 -6.14
N GLY A 160 -14.02 29.41 -5.64
CA GLY A 160 -14.14 28.45 -4.53
C GLY A 160 -14.90 27.17 -4.90
N ASN A 161 -14.95 26.83 -6.19
CA ASN A 161 -15.60 25.60 -6.65
C ASN A 161 -14.77 24.36 -6.30
N ILE A 162 -15.45 23.27 -5.94
CA ILE A 162 -14.81 21.97 -5.71
C ILE A 162 -14.23 21.46 -7.03
N SER A 163 -12.97 21.04 -7.00
CA SER A 163 -12.31 20.37 -8.11
C SER A 163 -12.09 18.90 -7.76
N GLY A 164 -12.63 17.98 -8.55
CA GLY A 164 -12.38 16.55 -8.40
C GLY A 164 -11.09 16.16 -9.10
N ILE A 165 -10.27 15.34 -8.46
CA ILE A 165 -9.09 14.71 -9.05
C ILE A 165 -9.44 13.23 -9.28
N THR A 166 -9.23 12.74 -10.49
CA THR A 166 -9.41 11.33 -10.83
C THR A 166 -8.11 10.80 -11.39
N CYS A 167 -7.55 9.79 -10.74
CA CYS A 167 -6.46 9.02 -11.30
C CYS A 167 -7.02 8.10 -12.39
N LEU A 168 -6.58 8.28 -13.62
CA LEU A 168 -6.88 7.35 -14.70
C LEU A 168 -5.83 6.24 -14.64
N SER A 169 -6.26 4.98 -14.46
CA SER A 169 -5.37 3.84 -14.65
C SER A 169 -5.09 3.69 -16.15
N GLY A 170 -3.81 3.76 -16.52
CA GLY A 170 -3.33 3.47 -17.88
C GLY A 170 -3.16 1.98 -18.13
#